data_AF-A0A950SKA8-F1
#
_entry.id   AF-A0A950SKA8-F1
#
_cell.length_a   1.000
_cell.length_b   1.000
_cell.length_c   1.000
_cell.angle_alpha   90.00
_cell.angle_beta   90.00
_cell.angle_gamma   90.00
#
_symmetry.space_group_name_H-M   'P 1'
#
loop_
_entity.id
_entity.type
_entity.pdbx_description
1 polymer ?
#
loop_
_entity_poly.entity_id
_entity_poly.type
_entity_poly.pdbx_seq_one_letter_code
_entity_poly.pdbx_strand_id
1 'polypeptide(L)' 'MAAPRGTFILQPGERPVVVISAGVGATPVMAMLHALAAARTEREVCWVHGARNGAEHSFREESGACSARSPAPGA' A
#
# COMPACT_ATOMS: atom_id res chain seq x y z
N MET A 1 0.75 -1.12 -27.09
CA MET A 1 0.49 -1.23 -25.64
C MET A 1 -0.98 -0.92 -25.38
N ALA A 2 -1.66 -1.71 -24.56
CA ALA A 2 -3.03 -1.40 -24.13
C ALA A 2 -2.98 -0.44 -22.93
N ALA A 3 -3.99 0.43 -22.80
CA ALA A 3 -4.16 1.25 -21.61
C ALA A 3 -4.30 0.37 -20.36
N PRO A 4 -3.87 0.84 -19.17
CA PRO A 4 -4.12 0.14 -17.91
C PRO A 4 -5.61 -0.10 -17.74
N ARG A 5 -5.98 -1.32 -17.37
CA ARG A 5 -7.38 -1.74 -17.16
C ARG A 5 -7.55 -2.24 -15.73
N GLY A 6 -8.66 -1.87 -15.11
CA GLY A 6 -9.02 -2.27 -13.76
C GLY A 6 -9.83 -1.20 -13.06
N THR A 7 -10.66 -1.60 -12.11
CA THR A 7 -11.47 -0.71 -11.26
C THR A 7 -10.91 -0.57 -9.84
N PHE A 8 -9.79 -1.25 -9.56
CA PHE A 8 -9.10 -1.16 -8.28
C PHE A 8 -8.24 0.11 -8.24
N ILE A 9 -8.87 1.21 -7.82
CA ILE A 9 -8.26 2.53 -7.75
C ILE A 9 -8.40 3.11 -6.34
N LEU A 10 -7.37 3.82 -5.89
CA LEU A 10 -7.43 4.56 -4.63
C LEU A 10 -8.32 5.79 -4.80
N GLN A 11 -9.32 5.94 -3.93
CA GLN A 11 -10.23 7.07 -3.97
C GLN A 11 -9.60 8.33 -3.35
N PRO A 12 -9.82 9.53 -3.93
CA PRO A 12 -9.45 10.78 -3.29
C PRO A 12 -10.29 11.03 -2.02
N GLY A 13 -9.84 11.90 -1.11
CA GLY A 13 -10.49 12.14 0.19
C GLY A 13 -9.52 12.60 1.28
N GLU A 14 -9.86 12.37 2.56
CA GLU A 14 -8.93 12.49 3.71
C GLU A 14 -9.16 11.34 4.72
N ARG A 15 -10.00 10.38 4.35
CA ARG A 15 -10.40 9.29 5.24
C ARG A 15 -9.28 8.26 5.39
N PRO A 16 -9.13 7.63 6.56
CA PRO A 16 -8.24 6.49 6.74
C PRO A 16 -8.49 5.41 5.71
N VAL A 17 -7.41 4.77 5.26
CA VAL A 17 -7.45 3.72 4.23
C VAL A 17 -6.86 2.44 4.81
N VAL A 18 -7.64 1.36 4.76
CA VAL A 18 -7.14 0.01 5.04
C VAL A 18 -7.08 -0.76 3.74
N VAL A 19 -5.90 -1.28 3.39
CA VAL A 19 -5.67 -2.08 2.19
C VAL A 19 -5.27 -3.49 2.61
N ILE A 20 -5.89 -4.50 2.00
CA ILE A 20 -5.58 -5.91 2.22
C ILE A 20 -5.19 -6.53 0.90
N SER A 21 -4.08 -7.25 0.86
CA SER A 21 -3.58 -7.91 -0.36
C SER A 21 -3.00 -9.28 -0.05
N ALA A 22 -2.96 -10.16 -1.07
CA ALA A 22 -2.27 -11.43 -0.98
C ALA A 22 -1.54 -11.77 -2.29
N GLY A 23 -0.37 -12.41 -2.19
CA GLY A 23 0.46 -12.78 -3.34
C GLY A 23 0.77 -11.60 -4.27
N VAL A 24 0.61 -11.78 -5.59
CA VAL A 24 0.88 -10.74 -6.61
C VAL A 24 0.01 -9.48 -6.46
N GLY A 25 -1.08 -9.55 -5.70
CA GLY A 25 -1.90 -8.39 -5.36
C GLY A 25 -1.15 -7.31 -4.57
N ALA A 26 0.06 -7.58 -4.05
CA ALA A 26 0.91 -6.58 -3.42
C ALA A 26 1.37 -5.48 -4.39
N THR A 27 1.65 -5.81 -5.66
CA THR A 27 2.21 -4.85 -6.63
C THR A 27 1.33 -3.62 -6.87
N PRO A 28 0.02 -3.75 -7.17
CA PRO A 28 -0.83 -2.56 -7.31
C PRO A 28 -0.97 -1.79 -5.99
N VAL A 29 -0.91 -2.46 -4.84
CA VAL A 29 -0.97 -1.78 -3.53
C VAL A 29 0.29 -0.98 -3.26
N MET A 30 1.47 -1.51 -3.56
CA MET A 30 2.73 -0.78 -3.45
C MET A 30 2.74 0.47 -4.33
N ALA A 31 2.22 0.39 -5.56
CA ALA A 31 2.06 1.57 -6.41
C ALA A 31 1.16 2.65 -5.76
N MET A 32 0.06 2.24 -5.10
CA MET A 32 -0.81 3.18 -4.37
C MET A 32 -0.12 3.77 -3.15
N LEU A 33 0.63 2.98 -2.37
CA LEU A 33 1.38 3.46 -1.22
C LEU A 33 2.47 4.46 -1.62
N HIS A 34 3.17 4.19 -2.73
CA HIS A 34 4.15 5.12 -3.29
C HIS A 34 3.50 6.44 -3.73
N ALA A 35 2.32 6.38 -4.37
CA ALA A 35 1.58 7.58 -4.76
C ALA A 35 1.15 8.41 -3.53
N LEU A 36 0.69 7.76 -2.47
CA LEU A 36 0.33 8.41 -1.20
C LEU A 36 1.53 9.06 -0.52
N ALA A 37 2.67 8.37 -0.48
CA ALA A 37 3.91 8.89 0.08
C ALA A 37 4.44 10.09 -0.71
N ALA A 38 4.40 10.03 -2.05
CA ALA A 38 4.80 11.14 -2.92
C ALA A 38 3.89 12.37 -2.76
N ALA A 39 2.59 12.15 -2.54
CA ALA A 39 1.63 13.21 -2.26
C ALA A 39 1.73 13.79 -0.84
N ARG A 40 2.58 13.22 0.03
CA ARG A 40 2.69 13.58 1.46
C ARG A 40 1.34 13.61 2.17
N THR A 41 0.52 12.59 1.91
CA THR A 41 -0.79 12.46 2.53
C THR A 41 -0.68 12.45 4.06
N GLU A 42 -1.59 13.13 4.74
CA GLU A 42 -1.73 13.04 6.21
C GLU A 42 -2.70 11.92 6.63
N ARG A 43 -3.35 11.29 5.65
CA ARG A 43 -4.25 10.17 5.88
C ARG A 43 -3.53 9.00 6.54
N GLU A 44 -4.22 8.40 7.51
CA GLU A 44 -3.80 7.13 8.08
C GLU A 44 -3.96 6.01 7.04
N VAL A 45 -2.90 5.22 6.85
CA VAL A 45 -2.87 4.10 5.90
C VAL A 45 -2.40 2.83 6.61
N CYS A 46 -3.28 1.84 6.67
CA CYS A 46 -2.96 0.51 7.17
C CYS A 46 -2.91 -0.47 6.00
N TRP A 47 -1.80 -1.19 5.86
CA TRP A 47 -1.65 -2.23 4.84
C TRP A 47 -1.38 -3.58 5.48
N VAL A 48 -2.24 -4.54 5.15
CA VAL A 48 -2.10 -5.95 5.55
C VAL A 48 -1.81 -6.79 4.32
N HIS A 49 -0.69 -7.52 4.34
CA HIS A 49 -0.29 -8.41 3.25
C HIS A 49 -0.16 -9.86 3.72
N GLY A 50 -0.92 -10.75 3.09
CA GLY A 50 -0.80 -12.20 3.27
C GLY A 50 0.09 -12.82 2.19
N ALA A 51 1.22 -13.41 2.58
CA ALA A 51 2.05 -14.23 1.71
C ALA A 51 2.05 -15.69 2.20
N ARG A 52 2.26 -16.64 1.27
CA ARG A 52 2.25 -18.08 1.60
C ARG A 52 3.46 -18.51 2.43
N ASN A 53 4.58 -17.80 2.32
CA ASN A 53 5.79 -18.00 3.13
C ASN A 53 6.62 -16.72 3.19
N GLY A 54 7.59 -16.65 4.12
CA GLY A 54 8.48 -15.51 4.33
C GLY A 54 9.32 -15.11 3.10
N ALA A 55 9.57 -16.04 2.17
CA ALA A 55 10.31 -15.81 0.93
C ALA A 55 9.44 -15.15 -0.17
N GLU A 56 8.12 -15.28 -0.10
CA GLU A 56 7.15 -14.60 -0.97
C GLU A 56 6.79 -13.17 -0.49
N HIS A 57 7.43 -12.68 0.59
CA HIS A 57 7.36 -11.27 0.96
C HIS A 57 8.30 -10.42 0.08
N SER A 58 8.05 -10.37 -1.24
CA SER A 58 8.89 -9.58 -2.18
C SER A 58 8.97 -8.08 -1.86
N PHE A 59 8.13 -7.55 -0.97
CA PHE A 59 8.08 -6.12 -0.62
C PHE A 59 8.32 -5.82 0.87
N ARG A 60 8.86 -6.77 1.66
CA ARG A 60 9.06 -6.58 3.11
C ARG A 60 9.92 -5.36 3.43
N GLU A 61 11.03 -5.17 2.73
CA GLU A 61 11.94 -4.04 3.00
C GLU A 61 11.35 -2.70 2.54
N GLU A 62 10.71 -2.67 1.37
CA GLU A 62 10.09 -1.47 0.79
C GLU A 62 8.88 -0.99 1.62
N SER A 63 8.12 -1.93 2.19
CA SER A 63 7.00 -1.64 3.10
C SER A 63 7.43 -0.95 4.40
N GLY A 64 8.58 -1.33 4.97
CA GLY A 64 9.11 -0.73 6.20
C GLY A 64 9.56 0.72 6.00
N ALA A 65 10.17 1.00 4.85
CA ALA A 65 10.62 2.35 4.49
C ALA A 65 9.45 3.33 4.21
N CYS A 66 8.28 2.81 3.83
CA CYS A 66 7.05 3.60 3.68
C CYS A 66 6.37 3.85 5.04
N SER A 67 6.32 2.83 5.91
CA SER A 67 5.74 2.96 7.26
C SER A 67 6.48 3.97 8.14
N ALA A 68 7.80 4.13 7.98
CA ALA A 68 8.58 5.11 8.73
C ALA A 68 8.23 6.57 8.39
N ARG A 69 7.47 6.82 7.33
CA ARG A 69 7.14 8.15 6.81
C ARG A 69 5.72 8.61 7.18
N SER A 70 4.91 7.72 7.76
CA SER A 70 3.56 8.00 8.22
C SER A 70 3.50 7.77 9.73
N PRO A 71 2.83 8.65 10.50
CA PRO A 71 2.65 8.42 11.93
C PRO A 71 1.92 7.10 12.15
N ALA A 72 2.42 6.30 13.10
CA ALA A 72 1.79 5.05 13.49
C ALA A 72 0.37 5.31 14.02
N PRO A 73 -0.62 4.45 13.72
CA PRO A 73 -1.93 4.53 14.35
C PRO A 73 -1.77 4.38 15.87
N GLY A 74 -2.46 5.25 16.60
CA GLY A 74 -2.32 5.43 18.04
C GLY A 74 -2.35 4.11 18.83
N ALA A 75 -1.36 3.96 19.71
CA ALA A 75 -1.45 3.15 20.91
C ALA A 75 -2.20 3.92 22.00
#